data_AF-A0A933V1J4-F1
#
_entry.id   AF-A0A933V1J4-F1
#
_cell.length_a   1.000
_cell.length_b   1.000
_cell.length_c   1.000
_cell.angle_alpha   90.00
_cell.angle_beta   90.00
_cell.angle_gamma   90.00
#
_symmetry.space_group_name_H-M   'P 1'
#
loop_
_entity.id
_entity.type
_entity.pdbx_description
1 polymer ?
#
loop_
_entity_poly.entity_id
_entity_poly.type
_entity_poly.pdbx_seq_one_letter_code
_entity_poly.pdbx_strand_id
1 'polypeptide(L)' 'MATERPLGKKIGTAETTFLFGIPLDDNNTGIFKAAKNGGITHIATVDVKDTWWLIGGTRRYTVTGE' A
#
# COMPACT_ATOMS: atom_id res chain seq x y z
N MET A 1 -10.12 -7.30 19.94
CA MET A 1 -10.80 -8.07 18.89
C MET A 1 -10.20 -7.64 17.56
N ALA A 2 -9.32 -8.46 16.99
CA ALA A 2 -8.89 -8.30 15.60
C ALA A 2 -9.88 -9.08 14.76
N THR A 3 -10.48 -8.46 13.75
CA THR A 3 -11.40 -9.11 12.83
C THR A 3 -10.62 -10.19 12.08
N GLU A 4 -10.83 -11.47 12.39
CA GLU A 4 -10.25 -12.61 11.66
C GLU A 4 -10.93 -12.71 10.29
N ARG A 5 -10.58 -11.77 9.40
CA ARG A 5 -10.82 -11.93 7.97
C ARG A 5 -9.74 -12.86 7.44
N PRO A 6 -10.05 -13.80 6.53
CA PRO A 6 -9.02 -14.56 5.85
C PRO A 6 -8.09 -13.55 5.16
N LEU A 7 -6.91 -13.34 5.74
CA LEU A 7 -5.84 -12.61 5.07
C LEU A 7 -5.56 -13.42 3.82
N GLY A 8 -5.78 -12.83 2.65
CA GLY A 8 -5.45 -13.50 1.40
C GLY A 8 -4.01 -14.03 1.50
N LYS A 9 -3.79 -15.25 1.01
CA LYS A 9 -2.50 -15.96 1.17
C LYS A 9 -1.30 -15.14 0.69
N LYS A 10 -1.52 -14.17 -0.18
CA LYS A 10 -0.50 -13.30 -0.74
C LYS A 10 -0.61 -11.91 -0.15
N ILE A 11 0.55 -11.32 0.13
CA ILE A 11 0.70 -9.96 0.64
C ILE A 11 1.59 -9.19 -0.34
N GLY A 12 1.13 -8.02 -0.73
CA GLY A 12 1.85 -7.12 -1.62
C GLY A 12 1.94 -5.73 -1.03
N THR A 13 3.10 -5.09 -1.14
CA THR A 13 3.35 -3.76 -0.56
C THR A 13 3.89 -2.80 -1.61
N ALA A 14 3.46 -1.54 -1.53
CA ALA A 14 4.04 -0.43 -2.29
C ALA A 14 4.13 0.80 -1.39
N GLU A 15 5.17 1.60 -1.56
CA GLU A 15 5.39 2.80 -0.75
C GLU A 15 5.67 3.98 -1.66
N THR A 16 5.12 5.13 -1.30
CA THR A 16 5.41 6.41 -1.95
C THR A 16 5.79 7.45 -0.94
N THR A 17 6.81 8.24 -1.26
CA THR A 17 7.19 9.43 -0.48
C THR A 17 6.67 10.68 -1.18
N PHE A 18 6.13 11.60 -0.39
CA PHE A 18 5.72 12.94 -0.78
C PHE A 18 6.59 13.97 -0.07
N LEU A 19 6.94 15.04 -0.75
CA LEU A 19 7.58 16.21 -0.17
C LEU A 19 6.79 17.45 -0.58
N PHE A 20 6.38 18.27 0.38
CA PHE A 20 5.47 19.41 0.13
C PHE A 20 4.20 19.05 -0.67
N GLY A 21 3.69 17.82 -0.52
CA GLY A 21 2.53 17.31 -1.27
C GLY A 21 2.83 16.83 -2.69
N ILE A 22 4.08 16.91 -3.14
CA ILE A 22 4.52 16.42 -4.45
C ILE A 22 5.07 14.99 -4.27
N PRO A 23 4.55 13.99 -5.00
CA PRO A 23 5.13 12.65 -4.98
C PRO A 23 6.55 12.69 -5.53
N LEU A 24 7.51 12.16 -4.77
CA LEU A 24 8.91 12.03 -5.16
C LEU A 24 9.17 10.76 -5.96
N ASP A 25 8.26 9.80 -5.88
CA ASP A 25 8.32 8.58 -6.69
C ASP A 25 7.50 8.75 -7.97
N ASP A 26 7.94 8.06 -9.02
CA ASP A 26 7.21 7.87 -10.25
C ASP A 26 5.78 7.37 -9.95
N ASN A 27 4.78 8.04 -10.58
CA ASN A 27 3.31 7.92 -10.40
C ASN A 27 2.72 6.49 -10.47
N ASN A 28 3.54 5.46 -10.51
CA ASN A 28 3.17 4.06 -10.54
C ASN A 28 2.95 3.46 -9.14
N THR A 29 2.94 4.25 -8.06
CA THR A 29 2.69 3.74 -6.71
C THR A 29 1.21 3.71 -6.35
N GLY A 30 0.77 2.65 -5.67
CA GLY A 30 -0.61 2.50 -5.22
C GLY A 30 -0.98 1.04 -4.96
N ILE A 31 -2.29 0.81 -4.78
CA ILE A 31 -2.89 -0.52 -4.57
C ILE A 31 -2.53 -1.48 -5.71
N PHE A 32 -2.52 -1.00 -6.96
CA PHE A 32 -2.20 -1.82 -8.13
C PHE A 32 -0.74 -2.31 -8.13
N LYS A 33 0.23 -1.44 -7.83
CA LYS A 33 1.65 -1.84 -7.71
C LYS A 33 1.85 -2.78 -6.52
N ALA A 34 1.17 -2.52 -5.40
CA ALA A 34 1.19 -3.42 -4.26
C ALA A 34 0.64 -4.81 -4.64
N ALA A 35 -0.51 -4.88 -5.31
CA ALA A 35 -1.09 -6.14 -5.79
C ALA A 35 -0.17 -6.86 -6.79
N LYS A 36 0.41 -6.12 -7.75
CA LYS A 36 1.37 -6.66 -8.72
C LYS A 36 2.61 -7.24 -8.03
N ASN A 37 3.16 -6.54 -7.03
CA ASN A 37 4.30 -7.01 -6.22
C ASN A 37 3.95 -8.28 -5.44
N GLY A 38 2.73 -8.39 -4.94
CA GLY A 38 2.23 -9.57 -4.22
C GLY A 38 1.76 -10.71 -5.13
N GLY A 39 1.75 -10.53 -6.47
CA GLY A 39 1.15 -11.50 -7.39
C GLY A 39 -0.34 -11.74 -7.10
N ILE A 40 -1.04 -10.71 -6.60
CA ILE A 40 -2.45 -10.74 -6.21
C ILE A 40 -3.29 -10.41 -7.44
N THR A 41 -4.21 -11.31 -7.76
CA THR A 41 -5.21 -11.13 -8.83
C THR A 41 -6.54 -10.64 -8.26
N HIS A 42 -6.89 -11.07 -7.06
CA HIS A 42 -8.10 -10.70 -6.34
C HIS A 42 -7.75 -10.08 -4.99
N ILE A 43 -8.12 -8.82 -4.82
CA ILE A 43 -7.83 -8.06 -3.60
C ILE A 43 -8.87 -8.41 -2.54
N ALA A 44 -8.41 -8.93 -1.40
CA ALA A 44 -9.24 -9.22 -0.23
C ALA A 44 -9.24 -8.05 0.76
N THR A 45 -8.06 -7.49 1.06
CA THR A 45 -7.95 -6.33 1.95
C THR A 45 -6.93 -5.32 1.42
N VAL A 46 -7.18 -4.05 1.73
CA VAL A 46 -6.27 -2.95 1.46
C VAL A 46 -6.08 -2.19 2.76
N ASP A 47 -4.83 -2.01 3.14
CA ASP A 47 -4.38 -1.18 4.24
C ASP A 47 -3.54 -0.03 3.68
N VAL A 48 -3.82 1.19 4.12
CA VAL A 48 -3.12 2.40 3.70
C VAL A 48 -2.62 3.10 4.95
N LYS A 49 -1.30 3.18 5.07
CA LYS A 49 -0.66 3.85 6.19
C LYS A 49 0.02 5.13 5.74
N ASP A 50 -0.52 6.24 6.23
CA ASP A 50 0.06 7.56 6.04
C ASP A 50 0.91 7.95 7.25
N THR A 51 2.15 8.32 6.98
CA THR A 51 3.08 8.84 7.97
C THR A 51 3.49 10.24 7.54
N TRP A 52 3.13 11.25 8.33
CA TRP A 52 3.45 12.64 8.03
C TRP A 52 4.61 13.10 8.92
N TRP A 53 5.53 13.85 8.32
CA TRP A 53 6.65 14.50 8.98
C TRP A 53 6.73 15.96 8.52
N LEU A 54 7.61 16.75 9.16
CA LEU A 54 7.55 18.21 9.11
C LEU A 54 7.46 18.83 7.71
N ILE A 55 8.09 18.21 6.69
CA ILE A 55 8.13 18.72 5.32
C ILE A 55 7.66 17.71 4.26
N GLY A 56 7.26 16.52 4.69
CA GLY A 56 6.91 15.43 3.78
C GLY A 56 5.99 14.39 4.40
N GLY A 57 5.69 13.35 3.64
CA GLY A 57 4.92 12.22 4.09
C GLY A 57 5.31 10.97 3.36
N THR A 58 5.04 9.82 3.95
CA THR A 58 5.20 8.51 3.32
C THR A 58 3.87 7.80 3.41
N ARG A 59 3.39 7.29 2.27
CA ARG A 59 2.18 6.48 2.16
C ARG A 59 2.55 5.07 1.76
N ARG A 60 2.25 4.12 2.63
CA ARG A 60 2.43 2.70 2.37
C ARG A 60 1.08 2.04 2.09
N TYR A 61 0.98 1.41 0.93
CA TYR A 61 -0.12 0.54 0.53
C TYR A 61 0.27 -0.90 0.81
N THR A 62 -0.50 -1.58 1.65
CA THR A 62 -0.40 -3.02 1.86
C THR A 62 -1.68 -3.64 1.36
N VAL A 63 -1.58 -4.62 0.47
CA VAL A 63 -2.70 -5.30 -0.15
C VAL A 63 -2.57 -6.78 0.13
N THR A 64 -3.65 -7.44 0.53
CA THR A 64 -3.68 -8.89 0.68
C THR A 64 -4.76 -9.49 -0.19
N GLY A 65 -4.54 -10.71 -0.67
CA GLY A 65 -5.41 -11.34 -1.64
C GLY A 65 -4.90 -12.67 -2.19
N GLU A 66 -5.48 -13.10 -3.30
CA GLU A 66 -5.17 -14.36 -3.99
C GLU A 66 -4.77 -14.16 -5.46
#